data_AF-A0A950LD02-F1
#
_entry.id   AF-A0A950LD02-F1
#
_cell.length_a   1.000
_cell.length_b   1.000
_cell.length_c   1.000
_cell.angle_alpha   90.00
_cell.angle_beta   90.00
_cell.angle_gamma   90.00
#
_symmetry.space_group_name_H-M   'P 1'
#
loop_
_entity.id
_entity.type
_entity.pdbx_description
1 polymer ?
#
loop_
_entity_poly.entity_id
_entity_poly.type
_entity_poly.pdbx_seq_one_letter_code
_entity_poly.pdbx_strand_id
1 'polypeptide(L)' 'QLIDAAYGENIYVDDRTIDSHVKRIRKKFRTVDDSFNQIETLYGIGYRYKEN' A
#
# COMPACT_ATOMS: atom_id res chain seq x y z
N GLN A 1 -16.03 -24.07 -5.79
CA GLN A 1 -15.00 -23.89 -4.74
C GLN A 1 -14.55 -22.44 -4.80
N LEU A 2 -14.57 -21.74 -3.66
CA LEU A 2 -14.49 -20.29 -3.52
C LEU A 2 -13.03 -19.83 -3.28
N ILE A 3 -12.27 -19.56 -4.34
CA ILE A 3 -10.97 -18.85 -4.27
C ILE A 3 -10.83 -17.83 -5.43
N ASP A 4 -11.92 -17.19 -5.87
CA ASP A 4 -11.85 -16.23 -7.00
C ASP A 4 -12.27 -14.80 -6.62
N ALA A 5 -12.61 -14.53 -5.37
CA ALA A 5 -13.03 -13.19 -4.92
C ALA A 5 -11.97 -12.43 -4.10
N ALA A 6 -10.81 -13.03 -3.82
CA ALA A 6 -9.82 -12.49 -2.88
C ALA A 6 -8.60 -11.83 -3.55
N TYR A 7 -8.33 -12.09 -4.83
CA TYR A 7 -7.21 -11.48 -5.55
C TYR A 7 -7.68 -10.29 -6.40
N GLY A 8 -8.44 -9.39 -5.76
CA GLY A 8 -8.78 -8.09 -6.32
C GLY A 8 -7.50 -7.35 -6.69
N GLU A 9 -7.34 -7.13 -7.99
CA GLU A 9 -6.32 -6.28 -8.59
C GLU A 9 -4.88 -6.56 -8.13
N ASN A 10 -4.26 -7.58 -8.72
CA ASN A 10 -2.81 -7.55 -8.94
C ASN A 10 -2.50 -6.36 -9.86
N ILE A 11 -2.40 -5.15 -9.27
CA ILE A 11 -1.97 -3.93 -9.96
C ILE A 11 -0.49 -4.11 -10.29
N TYR A 12 -0.22 -4.78 -11.41
CA TYR A 12 1.09 -4.82 -12.04
C TYR A 12 1.35 -3.45 -12.69
N VAL A 13 1.77 -2.49 -11.88
CA VAL A 13 2.28 -1.19 -12.33
C VAL A 13 3.70 -1.10 -11.81
N ASP A 14 4.69 -0.93 -12.71
CA ASP A 14 6.14 -0.91 -12.46
C ASP A 14 6.49 -0.51 -11.01
N ASP A 15 6.94 -1.49 -10.22
CA ASP A 15 7.15 -1.43 -8.76
C ASP A 15 7.89 -0.15 -8.34
N ARG A 16 8.83 0.33 -9.17
CA ARG A 16 9.65 1.51 -8.88
C ARG A 16 8.85 2.82 -8.87
N THR A 17 7.77 2.90 -9.64
CA THR A 17 6.90 4.08 -9.67
C THR A 17 6.00 4.10 -8.44
N ILE A 18 5.44 2.95 -8.04
CA ILE A 18 4.57 2.84 -6.87
C ILE A 18 5.30 3.26 -5.59
N ASP A 19 6.55 2.82 -5.40
CA ASP A 19 7.36 3.16 -4.24
C ASP A 19 7.46 4.67 -3.99
N SER A 20 7.70 5.42 -5.07
CA SER A 20 7.80 6.89 -5.00
C SER A 20 6.47 7.52 -4.59
N HIS A 21 5.35 7.00 -5.07
CA HIS A 21 4.02 7.49 -4.71
C HIS A 21 3.70 7.15 -3.25
N VAL A 22 3.93 5.92 -2.81
CA VAL A 22 3.70 5.51 -1.41
C VAL A 22 4.57 6.30 -0.46
N LYS A 23 5.85 6.56 -0.79
CA LYS A 23 6.73 7.42 0.00
C LYS A 23 6.18 8.84 0.14
N ARG A 24 5.71 9.44 -0.96
CA ARG A 24 5.11 10.80 -0.95
C ARG A 24 3.82 10.84 -0.14
N ILE A 25 2.98 9.82 -0.24
CA ILE A 25 1.73 9.71 0.52
C ILE A 25 2.01 9.59 2.02
N ARG A 26 2.89 8.65 2.44
CA ARG A 26 3.31 8.52 3.85
C ARG A 26 3.85 9.84 4.40
N LYS A 27 4.62 10.58 3.60
CA LYS A 27 5.14 11.90 3.99
C LYS A 27 4.00 12.90 4.23
N LYS A 28 3.00 12.97 3.35
CA LYS A 28 1.84 13.88 3.51
C LYS A 28 1.02 13.56 4.76
N PHE A 29 0.79 12.30 5.09
CA PHE A 29 0.11 11.95 6.33
C PHE A 29 0.94 12.33 7.56
N ARG A 30 2.25 12.08 7.52
CA ARG A 30 3.17 12.48 8.60
C ARG A 30 3.28 13.99 8.82
N THR A 31 2.85 14.84 7.89
CA THR A 31 2.80 16.28 8.17
C THR A 31 1.63 16.66 9.09
N VAL A 32 0.65 15.78 9.27
CA VAL A 32 -0.54 15.99 10.12
C VAL A 32 -0.54 15.05 11.32
N ASP A 33 -0.02 13.83 11.15
CA ASP A 33 0.11 12.79 12.17
C ASP A 33 1.49 12.14 12.10
N ASP A 34 2.42 12.58 12.95
CA ASP A 34 3.79 12.04 13.02
C ASP A 34 3.84 10.52 13.23
N SER A 35 2.81 9.95 13.85
CA SER A 35 2.72 8.53 14.19
C SER A 35 2.14 7.65 13.06
N PHE A 36 1.71 8.25 11.95
CA PHE A 36 1.07 7.55 10.84
C PHE A 36 1.88 6.33 10.35
N ASN A 37 1.25 5.16 10.41
CA ASN A 37 1.82 3.85 10.06
C ASN A 37 0.82 2.89 9.37
N GLN A 38 -0.27 3.43 8.81
CA GLN A 38 -1.41 2.67 8.28
C GLN A 38 -1.15 2.08 6.89
N ILE A 39 -0.16 2.56 6.13
CA ILE A 39 0.25 1.94 4.86
C ILE A 39 1.41 1.00 5.12
N GLU A 40 1.19 -0.31 4.99
CA GLU A 40 2.18 -1.36 5.14
C GLU A 40 2.77 -1.80 3.79
N THR A 41 4.03 -2.23 3.83
CA THR A 41 4.68 -2.89 2.69
C THR A 41 4.58 -4.40 2.88
N LEU A 42 4.00 -5.08 1.91
CA LEU A 42 3.93 -6.54 1.81
C LEU A 42 4.99 -6.99 0.79
N TYR A 43 6.10 -7.54 1.28
CA TYR A 43 7.21 -7.98 0.42
C TYR A 43 6.74 -8.99 -0.63
N GLY A 44 6.99 -8.70 -1.91
CA GLY A 44 6.60 -9.55 -3.04
C GLY A 44 5.11 -9.48 -3.42
N ILE A 45 4.31 -8.64 -2.76
CA ILE A 45 2.86 -8.50 -3.01
C ILE A 45 2.49 -7.03 -3.30
N GLY A 46 3.12 -6.07 -2.62
CA GLY A 46 2.87 -4.64 -2.82
C GLY A 46 2.61 -3.90 -1.50
N TYR A 47 1.49 -3.19 -1.42
CA TYR A 47 1.15 -2.33 -0.29
C TYR A 47 -0.27 -2.57 0.19
N ARG A 48 -0.51 -2.41 1.50
CA ARG A 48 -1.84 -2.57 2.10
C ARG A 48 -2.12 -1.44 3.07
N TYR A 49 -3.37 -0.99 3.11
CA TYR A 49 -3.86 -0.09 4.15
C TYR A 49 -4.40 -0.89 5.34
N LYS A 50 -4.03 -0.52 6.57
CA LYS A 50 -4.61 -1.06 7.80
C LYS A 50 -6.00 -0.49 7.98
N GLU A 51 -7.02 -1.33 7.83
CA GLU A 51 -8.34 -1.04 8.39
C GLU A 51 -8.29 -1.35 9.90
N ASN A 52 -8.75 -0.41 10.71
CA ASN A 52 -8.98 -0.65 12.14
C ASN A 52 -10.22 -1.52 12.34
#